data_AF-A0A7Y3LPE8-F1
#
_entry.id   AF-A0A7Y3LPE8-F1
#
_cell.length_a   1.000
_cell.length_b   1.000
_cell.length_c   1.000
_cell.angle_alpha   90.00
_cell.angle_beta   90.00
_cell.angle_gamma   90.00
#
_symmetry.space_group_name_H-M   'P 1'
#
loop_
_entity.id
_entity.type
_entity.pdbx_description
1 polymer ?
#
loop_
_entity_poly.entity_id
_entity_poly.type
_entity_poly.pdbx_seq_one_letter_code
_entity_poly.pdbx_strand_id
1 'polypeptide(L)'
;MTWLGWESLGGTLTSGPGVSSWTSGRLDTFVRGTNSALWHKWYQNGWSNWESLGGILTSEPAAVSWGNGRIDVFVRGTDSALWHKWYQNGWSGWESLGGVLTSAPSVASWSSGRLDVFVRGTDSALWHKWFQNGWSGWESLGGVLTSAPAAVSWSNGRIDVFGAGTNAALWHKWFQNGWSGWESLGGVLTSAPSVASWSSGRLDVFVAGTDSALWHKWFQNGWSGWESLGGVLTSAPAAVSWGPNRIDTFVAGTDSAMWHKWWTQVPTVRLHAKVLTAPNVSVTDAVARMREVYATAGIAVELASTESLNLPALNDIDVGQCVSGQTTAEQNELFAHRNNAGPDDVVAYFVRSTVPPFNGCAAHPAGRPGAVVAQGATQWTLGHEIGHVLGLRHVTDNNRLMTGNGTANITNPPPDLVSDEVKTMLDSPRTQDI
;
A
#
# COMPACT_ATOMS: atom_id res chain seq x y z
N MET A 1 12.45 7.36 -4.48
CA MET A 1 11.93 7.37 -3.10
C MET A 1 13.03 6.89 -2.16
N THR A 2 13.51 7.77 -1.28
CA THR A 2 14.56 7.47 -0.29
C THR A 2 13.93 7.31 1.08
N TRP A 3 14.31 6.24 1.76
CA TRP A 3 13.94 5.97 3.12
C TRP A 3 14.81 6.78 4.07
N LEU A 4 14.18 7.47 5.00
CA LEU A 4 14.92 8.11 6.09
C LEU A 4 15.37 7.02 7.06
N GLY A 5 16.57 7.20 7.63
CA GLY A 5 17.14 6.24 8.57
C GLY A 5 16.36 6.14 9.88
N TRP A 6 16.75 5.19 10.72
CA TRP A 6 16.18 4.99 12.04
C TRP A 6 16.29 6.23 12.92
N GLU A 7 15.17 6.65 13.52
CA GLU A 7 15.15 7.62 14.60
C GLU A 7 14.83 6.95 15.94
N SER A 8 15.62 7.25 16.98
CA SER A 8 15.30 6.81 18.33
C SER A 8 14.29 7.76 18.96
N LEU A 9 13.17 7.23 19.43
CA LEU A 9 12.14 7.99 20.16
C LEU A 9 12.45 8.12 21.67
N GLY A 10 13.61 7.62 22.10
CA GLY A 10 14.05 7.59 23.50
C GLY A 10 13.20 6.66 24.40
N GLY A 11 13.56 6.60 25.69
CA GLY A 11 12.87 5.78 26.70
C GLY A 11 13.44 4.36 26.84
N THR A 12 13.01 3.65 27.89
CA THR A 12 13.30 2.22 28.12
C THR A 12 11.98 1.47 28.16
N LEU A 13 11.74 0.65 27.14
CA LEU A 13 10.47 -0.01 26.89
C LEU A 13 10.53 -1.48 27.32
N THR A 14 9.42 -2.02 27.81
CA THR A 14 9.34 -3.43 28.29
C THR A 14 8.25 -4.23 27.58
N SER A 15 7.73 -3.75 26.46
CA SER A 15 6.70 -4.38 25.63
C SER A 15 6.89 -3.96 24.16
N GLY A 16 6.24 -4.68 23.22
CA GLY A 16 5.96 -4.12 21.90
C GLY A 16 5.09 -2.84 21.98
N PRO A 17 5.19 -1.93 20.99
CA PRO A 17 4.36 -0.74 20.90
C PRO A 17 2.98 -1.04 20.30
N GLY A 18 1.93 -0.41 20.84
CA GLY A 18 0.65 -0.23 20.15
C GLY A 18 0.65 1.10 19.40
N VAL A 19 0.16 1.15 18.16
CA VAL A 19 0.15 2.37 17.34
C VAL A 19 -1.23 2.63 16.76
N SER A 20 -1.65 3.88 16.72
CA SER A 20 -2.90 4.30 16.06
C SER A 20 -2.73 5.66 15.38
N SER A 21 -3.62 5.98 14.45
CA SER A 21 -3.75 7.31 13.85
C SER A 21 -5.23 7.63 13.67
N TRP A 22 -5.62 8.87 13.95
CA TRP A 22 -6.99 9.34 13.80
C TRP A 22 -7.12 10.48 12.76
N THR A 23 -6.01 10.96 12.21
CA THR A 23 -5.98 11.96 11.13
C THR A 23 -4.63 11.97 10.41
N SER A 24 -4.59 12.54 9.20
CA SER A 24 -3.36 12.70 8.44
C SER A 24 -2.33 13.54 9.20
N GLY A 25 -1.06 13.13 9.15
CA GLY A 25 0.04 13.79 9.86
C GLY A 25 0.07 13.55 11.38
N ARG A 26 -0.73 12.58 11.87
CA ARG A 26 -0.76 12.17 13.28
C ARG A 26 -0.43 10.69 13.44
N LEU A 27 0.45 10.38 14.38
CA LEU A 27 0.68 9.03 14.89
C LEU A 27 0.66 9.07 16.40
N ASP A 28 0.09 8.08 17.05
CA ASP A 28 0.04 7.91 18.49
C ASP A 28 0.60 6.53 18.84
N THR A 29 1.67 6.49 19.65
CA THR A 29 2.32 5.24 20.08
C THR A 29 2.18 5.04 21.58
N PHE A 30 1.95 3.79 21.97
CA PHE A 30 1.61 3.33 23.31
C PHE A 30 2.54 2.21 23.71
N VAL A 31 3.13 2.29 24.90
CA VAL A 31 4.13 1.32 25.37
C VAL A 31 3.99 1.07 26.86
N ARG A 32 4.48 -0.08 27.32
CA ARG A 32 4.68 -0.31 28.75
C ARG A 32 6.06 0.16 29.18
N GLY A 33 6.10 1.13 30.08
CA GLY A 33 7.35 1.62 30.68
C GLY A 33 7.93 0.67 31.74
N THR A 34 9.11 0.99 32.26
CA THR A 34 9.78 0.19 33.32
C THR A 34 9.00 0.11 34.63
N ASN A 35 8.14 1.09 34.89
CA ASN A 35 7.19 1.10 36.01
C ASN A 35 5.90 0.31 35.72
N SER A 36 5.85 -0.44 34.61
CA SER A 36 4.65 -1.15 34.13
C SER A 36 3.45 -0.27 33.79
N ALA A 37 3.58 1.07 33.79
CA ALA A 37 2.49 1.97 33.38
C ALA A 37 2.37 2.06 31.86
N LEU A 38 1.20 2.50 31.39
CA LEU A 38 0.99 2.87 30.00
C LEU A 38 1.65 4.23 29.76
N TRP A 39 2.55 4.29 28.79
CA TRP A 39 3.15 5.52 28.31
C TRP A 39 2.70 5.79 26.88
N HIS A 40 2.50 7.07 26.58
CA HIS A 40 2.02 7.55 25.31
C HIS A 40 2.94 8.65 24.77
N LYS A 41 3.15 8.64 23.46
CA LYS A 41 3.87 9.68 22.72
C LYS A 41 3.23 9.80 21.35
N TRP A 42 3.20 11.00 20.79
CA TRP A 42 2.54 11.23 19.53
C TRP A 42 3.35 12.14 18.62
N TYR A 43 3.13 12.00 17.32
CA TYR A 43 3.69 12.86 16.29
C TYR A 43 2.63 13.83 15.78
N GLN A 44 2.92 15.12 15.78
CA GLN A 44 2.16 16.14 15.04
C GLN A 44 3.08 17.30 14.73
N ASN A 45 3.63 17.33 13.50
CA ASN A 45 4.71 18.25 13.11
C ASN A 45 5.96 18.15 14.02
N GLY A 46 6.19 16.96 14.58
CA GLY A 46 7.20 16.70 15.60
C GLY A 46 6.67 15.77 16.69
N TRP A 47 7.58 15.01 17.30
CA TRP A 47 7.22 14.12 18.40
C TRP A 47 7.04 14.90 19.72
N SER A 48 5.99 14.58 20.46
CA SER A 48 5.77 15.07 21.82
C SER A 48 6.74 14.46 22.83
N ASN A 49 6.75 14.92 24.08
CA ASN A 49 7.39 14.17 25.16
C ASN A 49 6.56 12.93 25.55
N TRP A 50 7.21 11.93 26.12
CA TRP A 50 6.50 10.79 26.72
C TRP A 50 5.61 11.28 27.87
N GLU A 51 4.33 10.91 27.84
CA GLU A 51 3.38 11.13 28.93
C GLU A 51 2.95 9.79 29.54
N SER A 52 2.81 9.75 30.86
CA SER A 52 2.29 8.57 31.56
C SER A 52 0.76 8.65 31.63
N LEU A 53 0.11 7.58 31.19
CA LEU A 53 -1.34 7.39 31.28
C LEU A 53 -1.74 6.52 32.49
N GLY A 54 -0.76 6.16 33.33
CA GLY A 54 -0.94 5.39 34.55
C GLY A 54 -1.27 3.92 34.31
N GLY A 55 -1.88 3.28 35.31
CA GLY A 55 -2.18 1.84 35.31
C GLY A 55 -0.97 0.96 35.61
N ILE A 56 -1.21 -0.36 35.71
CA ILE A 56 -0.16 -1.40 35.80
C ILE A 56 -0.52 -2.50 34.81
N LEU A 57 0.26 -2.60 33.73
CA LEU A 57 -0.02 -3.42 32.57
C LEU A 57 0.75 -4.74 32.63
N THR A 58 0.05 -5.83 32.38
CA THR A 58 0.64 -7.17 32.26
C THR A 58 0.64 -7.70 30.83
N SER A 59 0.29 -6.86 29.85
CA SER A 59 0.36 -7.14 28.41
C SER A 59 0.89 -5.94 27.62
N GLU A 60 1.12 -6.17 26.33
CA GLU A 60 1.21 -5.10 25.33
C GLU A 60 -0.13 -4.34 25.23
N PRO A 61 -0.10 -3.02 24.93
CA PRO A 61 -1.30 -2.24 24.66
C PRO A 61 -1.78 -2.45 23.22
N ALA A 62 -3.10 -2.58 23.04
CA ALA A 62 -3.74 -2.54 21.73
C ALA A 62 -4.50 -1.23 21.58
N ALA A 63 -4.23 -0.48 20.51
CA ALA A 63 -4.81 0.84 20.26
C ALA A 63 -5.54 0.88 18.91
N VAL A 64 -6.66 1.61 18.85
CA VAL A 64 -7.43 1.80 17.62
C VAL A 64 -8.08 3.19 17.61
N SER A 65 -8.31 3.72 16.41
CA SER A 65 -9.19 4.86 16.20
C SER A 65 -10.34 4.46 15.28
N TRP A 66 -11.54 4.95 15.57
CA TRP A 66 -12.71 4.82 14.69
C TRP A 66 -13.22 6.17 14.19
N GLY A 67 -12.53 7.26 14.51
CA GLY A 67 -12.95 8.61 14.15
C GLY A 67 -11.98 9.69 14.60
N ASN A 68 -12.05 10.83 13.94
CA ASN A 68 -11.22 11.99 14.22
C ASN A 68 -11.33 12.42 15.69
N GLY A 69 -10.19 12.55 16.38
CA GLY A 69 -10.13 12.92 17.80
C GLY A 69 -10.52 11.81 18.78
N ARG A 70 -10.55 10.55 18.34
CA ARG A 70 -10.83 9.39 19.18
C ARG A 70 -9.74 8.34 19.07
N ILE A 71 -9.22 7.90 20.21
CA ILE A 71 -8.35 6.73 20.34
C ILE A 71 -8.87 5.89 21.50
N ASP A 72 -8.90 4.58 21.34
CA ASP A 72 -9.26 3.61 22.38
C ASP A 72 -8.07 2.67 22.60
N VAL A 73 -7.67 2.47 23.86
CA VAL A 73 -6.51 1.66 24.26
C VAL A 73 -6.94 0.58 25.25
N PHE A 74 -6.55 -0.65 24.94
CA PHE A 74 -6.89 -1.86 25.67
C PHE A 74 -5.65 -2.55 26.20
N VAL A 75 -5.69 -2.98 27.45
CA VAL A 75 -4.57 -3.64 28.13
C VAL A 75 -5.08 -4.75 29.04
N ARG A 76 -4.20 -5.68 29.42
CA ARG A 76 -4.45 -6.58 30.53
C ARG A 76 -3.93 -5.99 31.84
N GLY A 77 -4.77 -5.95 32.86
CA GLY A 77 -4.42 -5.49 34.21
C GLY A 77 -3.69 -6.55 35.04
N THR A 78 -3.36 -6.23 36.30
CA THR A 78 -2.78 -7.17 37.27
C THR A 78 -3.76 -8.23 37.75
N ASP A 79 -5.06 -7.95 37.65
CA ASP A 79 -6.18 -8.87 37.88
C ASP A 79 -6.48 -9.77 36.68
N SER A 80 -5.64 -9.69 35.62
CA SER A 80 -5.86 -10.34 34.33
C SER A 80 -7.14 -9.90 33.59
N ALA A 81 -7.84 -8.86 34.04
CA ALA A 81 -9.00 -8.33 33.34
C ALA A 81 -8.59 -7.46 32.15
N LEU A 82 -9.51 -7.28 31.20
CA LEU A 82 -9.39 -6.28 30.16
C LEU A 82 -9.66 -4.89 30.77
N TRP A 83 -8.70 -3.98 30.62
CA TRP A 83 -8.83 -2.59 31.01
C TRP A 83 -8.79 -1.70 29.78
N HIS A 84 -9.63 -0.67 29.79
CA HIS A 84 -9.82 0.25 28.68
C HIS A 84 -9.63 1.70 29.13
N LYS A 85 -9.02 2.50 28.25
CA LYS A 85 -8.86 3.94 28.39
C LYS A 85 -8.97 4.57 27.02
N TRP A 86 -9.61 5.72 26.91
CA TRP A 86 -9.81 6.38 25.62
C TRP A 86 -9.47 7.87 25.68
N TYR A 87 -9.15 8.43 24.52
CA TYR A 87 -8.99 9.85 24.32
C TYR A 87 -10.22 10.41 23.59
N GLN A 88 -10.83 11.46 24.14
CA GLN A 88 -11.80 12.29 23.45
C GLN A 88 -11.82 13.68 24.11
N ASN A 89 -11.12 14.64 23.51
CA ASN A 89 -10.83 15.95 24.12
C ASN A 89 -10.11 15.85 25.47
N GLY A 90 -9.34 14.79 25.67
CA GLY A 90 -8.71 14.43 26.94
C GLY A 90 -8.79 12.93 27.19
N TRP A 91 -7.87 12.41 28.00
CA TRP A 91 -7.85 11.02 28.40
C TRP A 91 -8.88 10.72 29.48
N SER A 92 -9.64 9.64 29.32
CA SER A 92 -10.60 9.14 30.30
C SER A 92 -9.93 8.60 31.57
N GLY A 93 -10.73 8.23 32.58
CA GLY A 93 -10.28 7.27 33.61
C GLY A 93 -10.07 5.86 33.03
N TRP A 94 -9.42 4.99 33.80
CA TRP A 94 -9.36 3.56 33.48
C TRP A 94 -10.71 2.90 33.81
N GLU A 95 -11.26 2.13 32.88
CA GLU A 95 -12.44 1.30 33.10
C GLU A 95 -12.11 -0.19 32.94
N SER A 96 -12.62 -1.03 33.84
CA SER A 96 -12.50 -2.49 33.71
C SER A 96 -13.65 -3.02 32.88
N LEU A 97 -13.33 -3.86 31.90
CA LEU A 97 -14.26 -4.58 31.05
C LEU A 97 -14.40 -6.06 31.45
N GLY A 98 -13.77 -6.43 32.57
CA GLY A 98 -13.79 -7.78 33.15
C GLY A 98 -13.06 -8.82 32.30
N GLY A 99 -13.44 -10.09 32.48
CA GLY A 99 -12.79 -11.24 31.84
C GLY A 99 -11.51 -11.68 32.55
N VAL A 100 -10.93 -12.80 32.10
CA VAL A 100 -9.62 -13.30 32.55
C VAL A 100 -8.79 -13.66 31.33
N LEU A 101 -7.86 -12.78 30.99
CA LEU A 101 -7.09 -12.80 29.74
C LEU A 101 -5.78 -13.56 29.92
N THR A 102 -5.50 -14.47 28.99
CA THR A 102 -4.23 -15.20 28.91
C THR A 102 -3.36 -14.74 27.72
N SER A 103 -3.77 -13.69 27.01
CA SER A 103 -3.01 -13.01 25.96
C SER A 103 -3.07 -11.49 26.10
N ALA A 104 -2.26 -10.77 25.33
CA ALA A 104 -2.55 -9.38 25.01
C ALA A 104 -3.87 -9.27 24.21
N PRO A 105 -4.61 -8.15 24.33
CA PRO A 105 -5.78 -7.90 23.50
C PRO A 105 -5.40 -7.55 22.06
N SER A 106 -6.33 -7.75 21.15
CA SER A 106 -6.31 -7.18 19.80
C SER A 106 -7.65 -6.49 19.55
N VAL A 107 -7.65 -5.37 18.82
CA VAL A 107 -8.85 -4.57 18.61
C VAL A 107 -8.96 -4.12 17.17
N ALA A 108 -10.18 -4.13 16.63
CA ALA A 108 -10.50 -3.59 15.32
C ALA A 108 -11.75 -2.70 15.38
N SER A 109 -11.90 -1.83 14.39
CA SER A 109 -13.12 -1.06 14.15
C SER A 109 -13.42 -1.04 12.65
N TRP A 110 -14.67 -1.28 12.28
CA TRP A 110 -15.14 -1.17 10.89
C TRP A 110 -15.93 0.10 10.61
N SER A 111 -16.31 0.85 11.65
CA SER A 111 -17.07 2.09 11.52
C SER A 111 -17.03 2.91 12.81
N SER A 112 -17.30 4.20 12.68
CA SER A 112 -17.52 5.08 13.83
C SER A 112 -18.54 4.50 14.81
N GLY A 113 -18.21 4.51 16.11
CA GLY A 113 -19.06 3.97 17.17
C GLY A 113 -19.06 2.45 17.29
N ARG A 114 -18.15 1.75 16.60
CA ARG A 114 -17.94 0.30 16.72
C ARG A 114 -16.50 -0.01 17.14
N LEU A 115 -16.35 -0.86 18.14
CA LEU A 115 -15.07 -1.48 18.51
C LEU A 115 -15.31 -2.96 18.76
N ASP A 116 -14.35 -3.80 18.39
CA ASP A 116 -14.39 -5.24 18.65
C ASP A 116 -13.04 -5.67 19.21
N VAL A 117 -13.05 -6.17 20.44
CA VAL A 117 -11.85 -6.57 21.18
C VAL A 117 -11.81 -8.09 21.30
N PHE A 118 -10.65 -8.65 21.00
CA PHE A 118 -10.37 -10.08 20.94
C PHE A 118 -9.25 -10.43 21.90
N VAL A 119 -9.45 -11.50 22.66
CA VAL A 119 -8.47 -11.98 23.65
C VAL A 119 -8.48 -13.50 23.69
N ARG A 120 -7.42 -14.11 24.19
CA ARG A 120 -7.43 -15.51 24.58
C ARG A 120 -7.88 -15.67 26.03
N GLY A 121 -8.84 -16.56 26.28
CA GLY A 121 -9.36 -16.89 27.61
C GLY A 121 -8.52 -17.92 28.36
N THR A 122 -8.96 -18.31 29.56
CA THR A 122 -8.31 -19.37 30.38
C THR A 122 -8.50 -20.77 29.81
N ASP A 123 -9.53 -20.97 28.99
CA ASP A 123 -9.80 -22.16 28.18
C ASP A 123 -9.00 -22.19 26.87
N SER A 124 -8.11 -21.22 26.65
CA SER A 124 -7.38 -20.99 25.40
C SER A 124 -8.26 -20.67 24.20
N ALA A 125 -9.57 -20.47 24.37
CA ALA A 125 -10.45 -20.06 23.28
C ALA A 125 -10.28 -18.57 22.95
N LEU A 126 -10.70 -18.19 21.74
CA LEU A 126 -10.87 -16.79 21.38
C LEU A 126 -12.14 -16.25 22.03
N TRP A 127 -12.00 -15.17 22.80
CA TRP A 127 -13.11 -14.43 23.40
C TRP A 127 -13.22 -13.05 22.80
N HIS A 128 -14.45 -12.59 22.65
CA HIS A 128 -14.82 -11.39 21.93
C HIS A 128 -15.73 -10.50 22.80
N LYS A 129 -15.50 -9.19 22.76
CA LYS A 129 -16.35 -8.17 23.38
C LYS A 129 -16.39 -6.95 22.47
N TRP A 130 -17.55 -6.37 22.25
CA TRP A 130 -17.70 -5.23 21.35
C TRP A 130 -18.38 -4.04 22.00
N PHE A 131 -18.11 -2.85 21.47
CA PHE A 131 -18.82 -1.62 21.80
C PHE A 131 -19.75 -1.23 20.66
N GLN A 132 -21.02 -1.00 20.97
CA GLN A 132 -21.98 -0.34 20.09
C GLN A 132 -23.09 0.27 20.95
N ASN A 133 -23.00 1.59 21.20
CA ASN A 133 -23.83 2.29 22.18
C ASN A 133 -23.72 1.73 23.61
N GLY A 134 -22.59 1.10 23.92
CA GLY A 134 -22.35 0.36 25.17
C GLY A 134 -21.57 -0.91 24.92
N TRP A 135 -20.92 -1.42 25.97
CA TRP A 135 -20.15 -2.66 25.92
C TRP A 135 -21.04 -3.89 26.02
N SER A 136 -20.82 -4.87 25.15
CA SER A 136 -21.50 -6.17 25.18
C SER A 136 -21.09 -7.04 26.38
N GLY A 137 -21.74 -8.20 26.55
CA GLY A 137 -21.15 -9.31 27.32
C GLY A 137 -19.94 -9.94 26.60
N TRP A 138 -19.20 -10.80 27.30
CA TRP A 138 -18.15 -11.62 26.69
C TRP A 138 -18.78 -12.78 25.89
N GLU A 139 -18.35 -12.95 24.65
CA GLU A 139 -18.77 -14.00 23.73
C GLU A 139 -17.58 -14.92 23.43
N SER A 140 -17.73 -16.23 23.60
CA SER A 140 -16.71 -17.18 23.15
C SER A 140 -16.90 -17.47 21.66
N LEU A 141 -15.80 -17.35 20.91
CA LEU A 141 -15.71 -17.69 19.49
C LEU A 141 -15.07 -19.05 19.27
N GLY A 142 -14.82 -19.80 20.34
CA GLY A 142 -14.23 -21.14 20.34
C GLY A 142 -12.78 -21.15 19.86
N GLY A 143 -12.35 -22.32 19.37
CA GLY A 143 -10.96 -22.56 18.97
C GLY A 143 -10.04 -22.83 20.16
N VAL A 144 -8.78 -23.17 19.88
CA VAL A 144 -7.72 -23.32 20.89
C VAL A 144 -6.48 -22.60 20.37
N LEU A 145 -6.24 -21.40 20.88
CA LEU A 145 -5.16 -20.52 20.46
C LEU A 145 -3.91 -20.70 21.32
N THR A 146 -2.76 -20.73 20.66
CA THR A 146 -1.44 -20.76 21.29
C THR A 146 -0.73 -19.41 21.23
N SER A 147 -1.28 -18.43 20.51
CA SER A 147 -0.81 -17.05 20.42
C SER A 147 -1.84 -16.03 20.92
N ALA A 148 -1.42 -14.76 21.04
CA ALA A 148 -2.37 -13.65 21.03
C ALA A 148 -3.09 -13.57 19.66
N PRO A 149 -4.35 -13.11 19.62
CA PRO A 149 -5.06 -12.90 18.36
C PRO A 149 -4.55 -11.64 17.64
N ALA A 150 -4.81 -11.55 16.34
CA ALA A 150 -4.64 -10.34 15.55
C ALA A 150 -5.93 -10.07 14.75
N ALA A 151 -6.54 -8.90 14.94
CA ALA A 151 -7.80 -8.52 14.33
C ALA A 151 -7.65 -7.29 13.42
N VAL A 152 -8.39 -7.27 12.32
CA VAL A 152 -8.42 -6.14 11.37
C VAL A 152 -9.79 -6.04 10.71
N SER A 153 -10.11 -4.85 10.21
CA SER A 153 -11.27 -4.60 9.35
C SER A 153 -10.79 -3.93 8.07
N TRP A 154 -11.29 -4.39 6.93
CA TRP A 154 -11.04 -3.78 5.61
C TRP A 154 -12.29 -3.14 4.98
N SER A 155 -13.48 -3.35 5.56
CA SER A 155 -14.72 -2.70 5.13
C SER A 155 -15.75 -2.67 6.26
N ASN A 156 -16.74 -1.78 6.14
CA ASN A 156 -17.88 -1.74 7.05
C ASN A 156 -18.56 -3.12 7.17
N GLY A 157 -18.79 -3.58 8.41
CA GLY A 157 -19.42 -4.87 8.70
C GLY A 157 -18.52 -6.10 8.50
N ARG A 158 -17.20 -5.92 8.42
CA ARG A 158 -16.22 -7.00 8.28
C ARG A 158 -15.13 -6.92 9.34
N ILE A 159 -14.85 -8.04 10.01
CA ILE A 159 -13.63 -8.26 10.79
C ILE A 159 -13.04 -9.59 10.41
N ASP A 160 -11.72 -9.64 10.34
CA ASP A 160 -10.92 -10.84 10.20
C ASP A 160 -10.03 -10.97 11.43
N VAL A 161 -10.03 -12.16 12.06
CA VAL A 161 -9.26 -12.48 13.26
C VAL A 161 -8.39 -13.70 13.01
N PHE A 162 -7.13 -13.57 13.39
CA PHE A 162 -6.09 -14.57 13.18
C PHE A 162 -5.49 -15.02 14.51
N GLY A 163 -5.02 -16.27 14.58
CA GLY A 163 -4.26 -16.78 15.72
C GLY A 163 -3.55 -18.09 15.39
N ALA A 164 -2.50 -18.42 16.13
CA ALA A 164 -1.84 -19.71 16.01
C ALA A 164 -2.65 -20.80 16.74
N GLY A 165 -2.83 -21.96 16.11
CA GLY A 165 -3.49 -23.12 16.71
C GLY A 165 -2.53 -24.03 17.48
N THR A 166 -3.03 -25.16 18.01
CA THR A 166 -2.22 -26.17 18.71
C THR A 166 -1.21 -26.88 17.82
N ASN A 167 -1.44 -26.89 16.51
CA ASN A 167 -0.51 -27.37 15.49
C ASN A 167 0.45 -26.27 14.98
N ALA A 168 0.51 -25.12 15.65
CA ALA A 168 1.24 -23.92 15.24
C ALA A 168 0.86 -23.37 13.86
N ALA A 169 -0.22 -23.85 13.22
CA ALA A 169 -0.71 -23.26 11.97
C ALA A 169 -1.43 -21.94 12.23
N LEU A 170 -1.48 -21.08 11.22
CA LEU A 170 -2.34 -19.90 11.23
C LEU A 170 -3.79 -20.34 11.07
N TRP A 171 -4.65 -19.89 11.97
CA TRP A 171 -6.09 -20.06 11.90
C TRP A 171 -6.76 -18.71 11.73
N HIS A 172 -7.82 -18.70 10.94
CA HIS A 172 -8.58 -17.50 10.58
C HIS A 172 -10.07 -17.70 10.86
N LYS A 173 -10.70 -16.63 11.34
CA LYS A 173 -12.14 -16.53 11.55
C LYS A 173 -12.56 -15.09 11.24
N TRP A 174 -13.65 -14.93 10.51
CA TRP A 174 -14.16 -13.61 10.14
C TRP A 174 -15.63 -13.42 10.52
N PHE A 175 -16.03 -12.16 10.68
CA PHE A 175 -17.40 -11.71 10.82
C PHE A 175 -17.88 -11.08 9.52
N GLN A 176 -19.03 -11.53 9.01
CA GLN A 176 -19.79 -10.84 7.96
C GLN A 176 -21.26 -11.27 8.06
N ASN A 177 -22.09 -10.42 8.67
CA ASN A 177 -23.47 -10.77 9.07
C ASN A 177 -23.56 -11.98 10.02
N GLY A 178 -22.47 -12.29 10.73
CA GLY A 178 -22.30 -13.47 11.55
C GLY A 178 -20.87 -13.97 11.52
N TRP A 179 -20.48 -14.70 12.56
CA TRP A 179 -19.17 -15.33 12.66
C TRP A 179 -19.10 -16.61 11.82
N SER A 180 -18.08 -16.70 10.98
CA SER A 180 -17.71 -17.92 10.22
C SER A 180 -17.22 -19.06 11.11
N GLY A 181 -17.02 -20.25 10.55
CA GLY A 181 -16.21 -21.31 11.18
C GLY A 181 -14.72 -20.95 11.20
N TRP A 182 -13.93 -21.68 12.00
CA TRP A 182 -12.47 -21.57 11.94
C TRP A 182 -11.94 -22.26 10.69
N GLU A 183 -11.08 -21.56 9.93
CA GLU A 183 -10.34 -22.13 8.80
C GLU A 183 -8.83 -22.13 9.06
N SER A 184 -8.14 -23.20 8.67
CA SER A 184 -6.68 -23.25 8.75
C SER A 184 -6.07 -22.71 7.47
N LEU A 185 -5.11 -21.80 7.61
CA LEU A 185 -4.32 -21.21 6.53
C LEU A 185 -2.93 -21.85 6.39
N GLY A 186 -2.70 -22.94 7.13
CA GLY A 186 -1.45 -23.69 7.14
C GLY A 186 -0.29 -22.91 7.79
N GLY A 187 0.95 -23.30 7.41
CA GLY A 187 2.17 -22.74 7.99
C GLY A 187 2.54 -23.36 9.34
N VAL A 188 3.73 -23.00 9.85
CA VAL A 188 4.19 -23.33 11.21
C VAL A 188 4.80 -22.06 11.80
N LEU A 189 4.01 -21.42 12.67
CA LEU A 189 4.29 -20.11 13.24
C LEU A 189 5.13 -20.27 14.51
N THR A 190 6.14 -19.42 14.64
CA THR A 190 6.94 -19.28 15.88
C THR A 190 6.65 -17.97 16.61
N SER A 191 5.72 -17.16 16.09
CA SER A 191 5.24 -15.92 16.70
C SER A 191 3.71 -15.80 16.65
N ALA A 192 3.17 -14.83 17.40
CA ALA A 192 1.81 -14.35 17.10
C ALA A 192 1.76 -13.73 15.69
N PRO A 193 0.61 -13.80 15.00
CA PRO A 193 0.43 -13.12 13.72
C PRO A 193 0.27 -11.62 13.90
N SER A 194 0.59 -10.88 12.85
CA SER A 194 0.21 -9.48 12.67
C SER A 194 -0.48 -9.30 11.33
N VAL A 195 -1.47 -8.43 11.24
CA VAL A 195 -2.27 -8.28 10.03
C VAL A 195 -2.54 -6.81 9.74
N ALA A 196 -2.47 -6.44 8.46
CA ALA A 196 -2.86 -5.13 7.96
C ALA A 196 -3.79 -5.27 6.74
N SER A 197 -4.53 -4.20 6.46
CA SER A 197 -5.32 -4.04 5.24
C SER A 197 -5.04 -2.66 4.67
N TRP A 198 -4.69 -2.58 3.40
CA TRP A 198 -4.50 -1.32 2.67
C TRP A 198 -5.64 -1.00 1.71
N SER A 199 -6.56 -1.92 1.45
CA SER A 199 -7.74 -1.68 0.62
C SER A 199 -8.87 -2.64 0.96
N SER A 200 -10.08 -2.30 0.54
CA SER A 200 -11.22 -3.20 0.65
C SER A 200 -10.95 -4.50 -0.13
N GLY A 201 -11.20 -5.64 0.51
CA GLY A 201 -10.98 -6.96 -0.07
C GLY A 201 -9.54 -7.44 0.01
N ARG A 202 -8.68 -6.76 0.79
CA ARG A 202 -7.27 -7.09 0.94
C ARG A 202 -6.85 -7.24 2.39
N LEU A 203 -6.13 -8.32 2.66
CA LEU A 203 -5.48 -8.59 3.95
C LEU A 203 -4.07 -9.07 3.70
N ASP A 204 -3.14 -8.69 4.58
CA ASP A 204 -1.75 -9.12 4.54
C ASP A 204 -1.34 -9.53 5.95
N VAL A 205 -1.05 -10.82 6.13
CA VAL A 205 -0.73 -11.45 7.41
C VAL A 205 0.76 -11.80 7.45
N PHE A 206 1.42 -11.39 8.52
CA PHE A 206 2.85 -11.55 8.75
C PHE A 206 3.10 -12.38 10.00
N VAL A 207 4.06 -13.30 9.92
CA VAL A 207 4.45 -14.20 11.02
C VAL A 207 5.96 -14.47 10.99
N ALA A 208 6.53 -14.89 12.11
CA ALA A 208 7.84 -15.55 12.12
C ALA A 208 7.67 -17.05 11.80
N GLY A 209 8.54 -17.57 10.94
CA GLY A 209 8.62 -19.00 10.60
C GLY A 209 9.55 -19.80 11.50
N THR A 210 9.68 -21.10 11.24
CA THR A 210 10.61 -22.00 11.95
C THR A 210 12.08 -21.72 11.64
N ASP A 211 12.34 -21.05 10.53
CA ASP A 211 13.64 -20.51 10.10
C ASP A 211 13.91 -19.10 10.66
N SER A 212 13.04 -18.62 11.56
CA SER A 212 13.05 -17.25 12.07
C SER A 212 12.90 -16.17 10.98
N ALA A 213 12.55 -16.51 9.74
CA ALA A 213 12.30 -15.51 8.70
C ALA A 213 10.92 -14.87 8.86
N LEU A 214 10.76 -13.69 8.26
CA LEU A 214 9.44 -13.08 8.10
C LEU A 214 8.70 -13.81 6.98
N TRP A 215 7.56 -14.40 7.30
CA TRP A 215 6.67 -15.03 6.34
C TRP A 215 5.41 -14.20 6.17
N HIS A 216 4.92 -14.16 4.93
CA HIS A 216 3.79 -13.36 4.52
C HIS A 216 2.76 -14.21 3.76
N LYS A 217 1.48 -13.93 3.98
CA LYS A 217 0.34 -14.51 3.27
C LYS A 217 -0.73 -13.43 3.13
N TRP A 218 -1.37 -13.35 1.97
CA TRP A 218 -2.37 -12.31 1.71
C TRP A 218 -3.68 -12.89 1.19
N PHE A 219 -4.75 -12.13 1.36
CA PHE A 219 -6.06 -12.40 0.78
C PHE A 219 -6.38 -11.37 -0.31
N GLN A 220 -6.72 -11.82 -1.50
CA GLN A 220 -7.34 -11.01 -2.55
C GLN A 220 -8.16 -11.92 -3.47
N ASN A 221 -9.48 -11.94 -3.29
CA ASN A 221 -10.38 -12.93 -3.90
C ASN A 221 -10.01 -14.39 -3.61
N GLY A 222 -9.27 -14.62 -2.53
CA GLY A 222 -8.68 -15.92 -2.17
C GLY A 222 -7.36 -15.75 -1.43
N TRP A 223 -6.99 -16.75 -0.65
CA TRP A 223 -5.73 -16.78 0.08
C TRP A 223 -4.57 -17.21 -0.81
N SER A 224 -3.46 -16.47 -0.78
CA SER A 224 -2.24 -16.80 -1.50
C SER A 224 -1.47 -17.98 -0.88
N GLY A 225 -0.37 -18.41 -1.50
CA GLY A 225 0.62 -19.26 -0.83
C GLY A 225 1.41 -18.49 0.24
N TRP A 226 2.11 -19.21 1.12
CA TRP A 226 3.08 -18.58 2.02
C TRP A 226 4.32 -18.16 1.23
N GLU A 227 4.76 -16.92 1.41
CA GLU A 227 6.02 -16.43 0.85
C GLU A 227 6.98 -16.00 1.98
N SER A 228 8.26 -16.31 1.81
CA SER A 228 9.29 -15.82 2.71
C SER A 228 9.78 -14.45 2.24
N LEU A 229 9.78 -13.48 3.14
CA LEU A 229 10.36 -12.15 2.95
C LEU A 229 11.80 -12.05 3.48
N GLY A 230 12.36 -13.18 3.94
CA GLY A 230 13.71 -13.30 4.48
C GLY A 230 13.88 -12.69 5.88
N GLY A 231 15.14 -12.43 6.25
CA GLY A 231 15.52 -11.90 7.56
C GLY A 231 15.64 -12.97 8.65
N VAL A 232 16.07 -12.54 9.84
CA VAL A 232 16.12 -13.36 11.07
C VAL A 232 15.52 -12.54 12.21
N LEU A 233 14.30 -12.89 12.57
CA LEU A 233 13.46 -12.17 13.52
C LEU A 233 13.72 -12.69 14.94
N THR A 234 13.80 -11.76 15.89
CA THR A 234 13.86 -12.05 17.32
C THR A 234 12.58 -11.62 18.05
N SER A 235 11.58 -11.11 17.33
CA SER A 235 10.24 -10.76 17.82
C SER A 235 9.14 -11.19 16.86
N ALA A 236 7.88 -11.14 17.31
CA ALA A 236 6.73 -11.12 16.40
C ALA A 236 6.79 -9.86 15.50
N PRO A 237 6.27 -9.93 14.26
CA PRO A 237 6.13 -8.76 13.41
C PRO A 237 5.00 -7.84 13.88
N ALA A 238 5.09 -6.57 13.51
CA ALA A 238 4.01 -5.59 13.62
C ALA A 238 3.78 -4.94 12.25
N ALA A 239 2.61 -5.15 11.65
CA ALA A 239 2.24 -4.63 10.34
C ALA A 239 1.19 -3.53 10.44
N VAL A 240 1.30 -2.51 9.60
CA VAL A 240 0.34 -1.40 9.50
C VAL A 240 0.22 -0.93 8.05
N SER A 241 -0.95 -0.43 7.69
CA SER A 241 -1.16 0.38 6.49
C SER A 241 -1.59 1.78 6.92
N TRP A 242 -0.94 2.81 6.39
CA TRP A 242 -1.33 4.21 6.59
C TRP A 242 -2.08 4.80 5.39
N GLY A 243 -2.28 4.01 4.33
CA GLY A 243 -2.96 4.44 3.13
C GLY A 243 -3.13 3.33 2.10
N PRO A 244 -3.92 3.60 1.05
CA PRO A 244 -4.04 2.70 -0.08
C PRO A 244 -2.68 2.25 -0.59
N ASN A 245 -2.61 0.98 -1.02
CA ASN A 245 -1.47 0.43 -1.72
C ASN A 245 -0.18 0.47 -0.90
N ARG A 246 -0.27 0.42 0.44
CA ARG A 246 0.88 0.55 1.32
C ARG A 246 0.80 -0.35 2.54
N ILE A 247 1.89 -1.07 2.80
CA ILE A 247 2.13 -1.79 4.06
C ILE A 247 3.54 -1.49 4.55
N ASP A 248 3.65 -1.32 5.87
CA ASP A 248 4.89 -1.23 6.61
C ASP A 248 4.89 -2.33 7.68
N THR A 249 5.98 -3.10 7.80
CA THR A 249 6.17 -4.15 8.80
C THR A 249 7.46 -3.97 9.58
N PHE A 250 7.38 -4.10 10.90
CA PHE A 250 8.47 -3.87 11.85
C PHE A 250 8.75 -5.13 12.65
N VAL A 251 10.03 -5.41 12.92
CA VAL A 251 10.50 -6.58 13.67
C VAL A 251 11.74 -6.23 14.49
N ALA A 252 12.05 -6.96 15.55
CA ALA A 252 13.38 -6.93 16.15
C ALA A 252 14.33 -7.90 15.40
N GLY A 253 15.56 -7.46 15.16
CA GLY A 253 16.63 -8.25 14.53
C GLY A 253 17.55 -8.93 15.55
N THR A 254 18.52 -9.70 15.06
CA THR A 254 19.54 -10.39 15.89
C THR A 254 20.48 -9.44 16.61
N ASP A 255 20.60 -8.20 16.13
CA ASP A 255 21.36 -7.11 16.72
C ASP A 255 20.56 -6.31 17.78
N SER A 256 19.36 -6.78 18.13
CA SER A 256 18.42 -6.08 19.01
C SER A 256 17.94 -4.72 18.48
N ALA A 257 18.17 -4.40 17.19
CA ALA A 257 17.61 -3.23 16.55
C ALA A 257 16.19 -3.51 16.03
N MET A 258 15.39 -2.45 15.89
CA MET A 258 14.16 -2.52 15.09
C MET A 258 14.56 -2.51 13.61
N TRP A 259 13.96 -3.41 12.84
CA TRP A 259 14.08 -3.54 11.40
C TRP A 259 12.71 -3.31 10.76
N HIS A 260 12.71 -2.65 9.60
CA HIS A 260 11.51 -2.20 8.90
C HIS A 260 11.61 -2.63 7.45
N LYS A 261 10.54 -3.24 6.95
CA LYS A 261 10.33 -3.55 5.54
C LYS A 261 8.97 -3.00 5.13
N TRP A 262 8.82 -2.58 3.88
CA TRP A 262 7.56 -2.05 3.38
C TRP A 262 7.26 -2.60 1.98
N TRP A 263 6.00 -2.50 1.59
CA TRP A 263 5.51 -2.75 0.26
C TRP A 263 4.65 -1.58 -0.19
N THR A 264 4.78 -1.16 -1.44
CA THR A 264 3.90 -0.17 -2.06
C THR A 264 3.53 -0.65 -3.44
N GLN A 265 2.23 -0.68 -3.76
CA GLN A 265 1.78 -0.88 -5.13
C GLN A 265 2.16 0.38 -5.91
N VAL A 266 2.98 0.23 -6.94
CA VAL A 266 3.38 1.34 -7.80
C VAL A 266 2.56 1.21 -9.09
N PRO A 267 1.61 2.12 -9.33
CA PRO A 267 0.87 2.13 -10.58
C PRO A 267 1.87 2.24 -11.73
N THR A 268 1.78 1.37 -12.73
CA THR A 268 2.80 1.20 -13.76
C THR A 268 2.19 1.30 -15.15
N VAL A 269 2.89 2.04 -16.02
CA VAL A 269 2.63 2.03 -17.45
C VAL A 269 3.53 0.96 -18.07
N ARG A 270 2.91 -0.09 -18.62
CA ARG A 270 3.61 -1.15 -19.36
C ARG A 270 3.76 -0.72 -20.82
N LEU A 271 4.99 -0.45 -21.24
CA LEU A 271 5.36 0.15 -22.52
C LEU A 271 6.07 -0.87 -23.42
N HIS A 272 5.67 -0.92 -24.68
CA HIS A 272 6.40 -1.62 -25.74
C HIS A 272 6.92 -0.64 -26.78
N ALA A 273 8.19 -0.74 -27.15
CA ALA A 273 8.80 0.08 -28.20
C ALA A 273 8.91 -0.70 -29.51
N LYS A 274 8.42 -0.12 -30.60
CA LYS A 274 8.56 -0.63 -31.97
C LYS A 274 9.40 0.35 -32.77
N VAL A 275 10.53 -0.09 -33.30
CA VAL A 275 11.50 0.77 -33.98
C VAL A 275 11.51 0.44 -35.46
N LEU A 276 10.93 1.33 -36.26
CA LEU A 276 11.00 1.28 -37.73
C LEU A 276 12.25 2.02 -38.22
N THR A 277 12.51 3.18 -37.62
CA THR A 277 13.71 3.99 -37.86
C THR A 277 14.38 4.30 -36.52
N ALA A 278 15.70 4.18 -36.47
CA ALA A 278 16.47 4.48 -35.26
C ALA A 278 16.31 5.97 -34.89
N PRO A 279 15.80 6.30 -33.68
CA PRO A 279 15.60 7.68 -33.26
C PRO A 279 16.92 8.36 -32.88
N ASN A 280 16.98 9.69 -32.98
CA ASN A 280 18.16 10.47 -32.58
C ASN A 280 18.40 10.41 -31.06
N VAL A 281 17.31 10.36 -30.28
CA VAL A 281 17.34 10.02 -28.86
C VAL A 281 17.03 8.53 -28.74
N SER A 282 17.95 7.75 -28.19
CA SER A 282 17.77 6.30 -28.09
C SER A 282 16.49 5.95 -27.32
N VAL A 283 15.87 4.80 -27.64
CA VAL A 283 14.68 4.31 -26.91
C VAL A 283 14.96 4.23 -25.41
N THR A 284 16.15 3.75 -25.02
CA THR A 284 16.59 3.66 -23.62
C THR A 284 16.60 5.02 -22.95
N ASP A 285 17.17 6.04 -23.59
CA ASP A 285 17.26 7.39 -23.03
C ASP A 285 15.89 8.05 -22.95
N ALA A 286 15.05 7.92 -23.99
CA ALA A 286 13.69 8.45 -23.99
C ALA A 286 12.84 7.83 -22.87
N VAL A 287 12.95 6.51 -22.66
CA VAL A 287 12.28 5.81 -21.55
C VAL A 287 12.85 6.22 -20.20
N ALA A 288 14.16 6.44 -20.09
CA ALA A 288 14.77 6.94 -18.86
C ALA A 288 14.24 8.33 -18.47
N ARG A 289 14.07 9.24 -19.45
CA ARG A 289 13.47 10.56 -19.21
C ARG A 289 12.00 10.51 -18.87
N MET A 290 11.25 9.63 -19.53
CA MET A 290 9.86 9.38 -19.16
C MET A 290 9.74 8.84 -17.72
N ARG A 291 10.61 7.91 -17.31
CA ARG A 291 10.67 7.40 -15.93
C ARG A 291 11.00 8.51 -14.93
N GLU A 292 11.94 9.38 -15.25
CA GLU A 292 12.32 10.52 -14.40
C GLU A 292 11.11 11.42 -14.10
N VAL A 293 10.32 11.76 -15.12
CA VAL A 293 9.12 12.59 -14.96
C VAL A 293 8.02 11.83 -14.24
N TYR A 294 7.68 10.61 -14.65
CA TYR A 294 6.54 9.87 -14.10
C TYR A 294 6.77 9.41 -12.66
N ALA A 295 8.02 9.20 -12.25
CA ALA A 295 8.36 8.93 -10.86
C ALA A 295 7.96 10.07 -9.91
N THR A 296 7.89 11.32 -10.38
CA THR A 296 7.37 12.46 -9.59
C THR A 296 5.87 12.34 -9.31
N ALA A 297 5.15 11.62 -10.17
CA ALA A 297 3.74 11.29 -10.04
C ALA A 297 3.49 9.97 -9.29
N GLY A 298 4.55 9.27 -8.83
CA GLY A 298 4.43 7.94 -8.23
C GLY A 298 4.10 6.83 -9.21
N ILE A 299 4.30 7.05 -10.53
CA ILE A 299 4.00 6.10 -11.59
C ILE A 299 5.30 5.49 -12.11
N ALA A 300 5.36 4.16 -12.20
CA ALA A 300 6.47 3.44 -12.83
C ALA A 300 6.26 3.28 -14.34
N VAL A 301 7.35 3.05 -15.07
CA VAL A 301 7.32 2.71 -16.49
C VAL A 301 8.15 1.46 -16.73
N GLU A 302 7.47 0.38 -17.10
CA GLU A 302 8.10 -0.88 -17.48
C GLU A 302 8.27 -0.92 -19.00
N LEU A 303 9.51 -1.03 -19.50
CA LEU A 303 9.75 -1.29 -20.92
C LEU A 303 9.71 -2.81 -21.12
N ALA A 304 8.53 -3.33 -21.46
CA ALA A 304 8.27 -4.76 -21.56
C ALA A 304 8.93 -5.41 -22.79
N SER A 305 9.08 -4.67 -23.90
CA SER A 305 9.85 -5.13 -25.06
C SER A 305 10.31 -3.98 -25.93
N THR A 306 11.44 -4.17 -26.62
CA THR A 306 11.87 -3.35 -27.76
C THR A 306 12.02 -4.25 -28.97
N GLU A 307 11.39 -3.88 -30.08
CA GLU A 307 11.37 -4.68 -31.31
C GLU A 307 11.65 -3.80 -32.54
N SER A 308 12.42 -4.30 -33.50
CA SER A 308 12.59 -3.65 -34.80
C SER A 308 11.53 -4.13 -35.79
N LEU A 309 10.84 -3.22 -36.46
CA LEU A 309 9.85 -3.53 -37.49
C LEU A 309 10.38 -3.12 -38.87
N ASN A 310 10.29 -4.02 -39.85
CA ASN A 310 10.67 -3.74 -41.23
C ASN A 310 9.43 -3.40 -42.08
N LEU A 311 8.98 -2.16 -41.98
CA LEU A 311 7.79 -1.64 -42.68
C LEU A 311 8.17 -0.33 -43.41
N PRO A 312 8.96 -0.40 -44.49
CA PRO A 312 9.58 0.80 -45.09
C PRO A 312 8.58 1.83 -45.61
N ALA A 313 7.37 1.39 -46.01
CA ALA A 313 6.28 2.27 -46.41
C ALA A 313 5.72 3.12 -45.26
N LEU A 314 5.96 2.72 -44.00
CA LEU A 314 5.48 3.40 -42.79
C LEU A 314 6.60 4.14 -42.04
N ASN A 315 7.79 4.29 -42.65
CA ASN A 315 8.87 5.06 -42.06
C ASN A 315 8.52 6.55 -41.96
N ASP A 316 7.79 7.09 -42.95
CA ASP A 316 7.17 8.41 -42.87
C ASP A 316 5.66 8.20 -42.83
N ILE A 317 5.04 8.51 -41.70
CA ILE A 317 3.65 8.13 -41.45
C ILE A 317 2.72 9.34 -41.44
N ASP A 318 1.65 9.29 -42.22
CA ASP A 318 0.52 10.21 -42.12
C ASP A 318 -0.22 9.98 -40.80
N VAL A 319 -0.19 10.99 -39.93
CA VAL A 319 -0.90 11.01 -38.63
C VAL A 319 -2.10 11.96 -38.63
N GLY A 320 -2.43 12.53 -39.80
CA GLY A 320 -3.47 13.53 -39.95
C GLY A 320 -3.22 14.74 -39.04
N GLN A 321 -4.28 15.36 -38.54
CA GLN A 321 -4.14 16.49 -37.60
C GLN A 321 -3.78 16.06 -36.16
N CYS A 322 -3.47 14.77 -35.95
CA CYS A 322 -3.21 14.20 -34.63
C CYS A 322 -4.30 14.51 -33.59
N VAL A 323 -5.56 14.29 -33.95
CA VAL A 323 -6.70 14.51 -33.05
C VAL A 323 -7.05 13.19 -32.38
N SER A 324 -7.13 13.19 -31.04
CA SER A 324 -7.50 11.99 -30.28
C SER A 324 -8.84 11.40 -30.78
N GLY A 325 -8.86 10.08 -30.98
CA GLY A 325 -10.00 9.35 -31.55
C GLY A 325 -10.11 9.39 -33.09
N GLN A 326 -9.23 10.12 -33.80
CA GLN A 326 -9.17 10.14 -35.26
C GLN A 326 -7.84 9.58 -35.73
N THR A 327 -7.87 8.55 -36.58
CA THR A 327 -6.66 7.93 -37.13
C THR A 327 -6.73 7.79 -38.65
N THR A 328 -5.57 7.86 -39.28
CA THR A 328 -5.39 7.64 -40.73
C THR A 328 -5.32 6.14 -41.06
N ALA A 329 -5.35 5.79 -42.35
CA ALA A 329 -5.15 4.42 -42.80
C ALA A 329 -3.76 3.89 -42.39
N GLU A 330 -2.72 4.71 -42.52
CA GLU A 330 -1.35 4.35 -42.16
C GLU A 330 -1.18 4.15 -40.64
N GLN A 331 -1.83 4.97 -39.80
CA GLN A 331 -1.89 4.73 -38.36
C GLN A 331 -2.61 3.41 -38.04
N ASN A 332 -3.71 3.11 -38.72
CA ASN A 332 -4.43 1.85 -38.49
C ASN A 332 -3.60 0.62 -38.87
N GLU A 333 -2.81 0.70 -39.95
CA GLU A 333 -1.87 -0.33 -40.37
C GLU A 333 -0.72 -0.46 -39.36
N LEU A 334 -0.03 0.64 -39.05
CA LEU A 334 1.09 0.64 -38.10
C LEU A 334 0.67 0.07 -36.74
N PHE A 335 -0.47 0.52 -36.21
CA PHE A 335 -0.97 0.09 -34.91
C PHE A 335 -1.54 -1.34 -34.93
N ALA A 336 -1.64 -2.01 -36.08
CA ALA A 336 -1.88 -3.44 -36.12
C ALA A 336 -0.65 -4.25 -35.67
N HIS A 337 0.56 -3.69 -35.77
CA HIS A 337 1.83 -4.35 -35.42
C HIS A 337 2.22 -4.17 -33.94
N ARG A 338 1.26 -4.38 -33.03
CA ARG A 338 1.49 -4.33 -31.58
C ARG A 338 2.33 -5.51 -31.07
N ASN A 339 2.17 -6.67 -31.72
CA ASN A 339 2.76 -7.95 -31.34
C ASN A 339 2.46 -8.27 -29.85
N ASN A 340 3.46 -8.65 -29.06
CA ASN A 340 3.36 -9.12 -27.66
C ASN A 340 2.79 -8.13 -26.62
N ALA A 341 2.13 -7.05 -27.05
CA ALA A 341 1.49 -6.07 -26.18
C ALA A 341 0.02 -6.45 -25.93
N GLY A 342 -0.36 -6.52 -24.66
CA GLY A 342 -1.73 -6.76 -24.22
C GLY A 342 -2.71 -5.65 -24.63
N PRO A 343 -4.01 -5.84 -24.36
CA PRO A 343 -5.04 -4.84 -24.64
C PRO A 343 -4.81 -3.50 -23.93
N ASP A 344 -4.18 -3.52 -22.76
CA ASP A 344 -3.94 -2.33 -21.93
C ASP A 344 -2.53 -1.76 -22.01
N ASP A 345 -1.58 -2.52 -22.57
CA ASP A 345 -0.20 -2.09 -22.76
C ASP A 345 -0.12 -0.94 -23.76
N VAL A 346 0.74 0.04 -23.49
CA VAL A 346 0.96 1.18 -24.38
C VAL A 346 2.06 0.85 -25.39
N VAL A 347 1.86 1.16 -26.67
CA VAL A 347 2.88 0.90 -27.71
C VAL A 347 3.39 2.21 -28.32
N ALA A 348 4.70 2.43 -28.24
CA ALA A 348 5.37 3.56 -28.88
C ALA A 348 6.07 3.12 -30.17
N TYR A 349 5.73 3.76 -31.29
CA TYR A 349 6.32 3.49 -32.60
C TYR A 349 7.31 4.59 -32.97
N PHE A 350 8.58 4.24 -33.13
CA PHE A 350 9.65 5.14 -33.54
C PHE A 350 9.80 5.10 -35.07
N VAL A 351 9.48 6.21 -35.71
CA VAL A 351 9.42 6.38 -37.17
C VAL A 351 10.42 7.46 -37.63
N ARG A 352 10.69 7.56 -38.92
CA ARG A 352 11.57 8.61 -39.47
C ARG A 352 10.91 9.98 -39.34
N SER A 353 9.69 10.13 -39.83
CA SER A 353 8.94 11.38 -39.76
C SER A 353 7.43 11.15 -39.69
N THR A 354 6.68 12.21 -39.38
CA THR A 354 5.22 12.20 -39.48
C THR A 354 4.77 13.19 -40.56
N VAL A 355 3.56 12.99 -41.08
CA VAL A 355 2.90 13.91 -42.00
C VAL A 355 1.55 14.29 -41.39
N PRO A 356 1.27 15.60 -41.14
CA PRO A 356 2.19 16.73 -41.10
C PRO A 356 3.37 16.53 -40.12
N PRO A 357 4.45 17.34 -40.20
CA PRO A 357 5.73 17.08 -39.52
C PRO A 357 5.69 17.40 -38.01
N PHE A 358 4.94 16.60 -37.26
CA PHE A 358 4.94 16.59 -35.81
C PHE A 358 6.10 15.75 -35.25
N ASN A 359 6.58 16.12 -34.06
CA ASN A 359 7.60 15.33 -33.36
C ASN A 359 7.03 14.04 -32.74
N GLY A 360 5.72 13.99 -32.53
CA GLY A 360 5.02 12.82 -32.03
C GLY A 360 3.52 12.94 -32.30
N CYS A 361 2.81 11.82 -32.13
CA CYS A 361 1.37 11.81 -32.18
C CYS A 361 0.78 10.67 -31.34
N ALA A 362 -0.04 11.01 -30.36
CA ALA A 362 -0.75 10.07 -29.49
C ALA A 362 -2.14 9.62 -30.01
N ALA A 363 -2.57 10.07 -31.19
CA ALA A 363 -3.80 9.59 -31.80
C ALA A 363 -3.64 8.11 -32.21
N HIS A 364 -4.56 7.26 -31.76
CA HIS A 364 -4.47 5.81 -31.91
C HIS A 364 -5.86 5.16 -32.11
N PRO A 365 -5.93 3.99 -32.76
CA PRO A 365 -7.21 3.28 -32.95
C PRO A 365 -7.79 2.79 -31.62
N ALA A 366 -9.11 2.67 -31.54
CA ALA A 366 -9.79 2.15 -30.35
C ALA A 366 -9.23 0.77 -29.93
N GLY A 367 -8.98 0.59 -28.63
CA GLY A 367 -8.41 -0.64 -28.07
C GLY A 367 -6.92 -0.87 -28.38
N ARG A 368 -6.24 0.11 -28.99
CA ARG A 368 -4.82 0.03 -29.33
C ARG A 368 -4.05 1.26 -28.80
N PRO A 369 -4.00 1.47 -27.47
CA PRO A 369 -3.32 2.63 -26.89
C PRO A 369 -1.85 2.70 -27.32
N GLY A 370 -1.41 3.88 -27.72
CA GLY A 370 -0.05 4.07 -28.19
C GLY A 370 0.18 5.44 -28.80
N ALA A 371 1.41 5.65 -29.24
CA ALA A 371 1.84 6.88 -29.87
C ALA A 371 2.92 6.63 -30.93
N VAL A 372 3.03 7.57 -31.85
CA VAL A 372 4.14 7.68 -32.80
C VAL A 372 5.15 8.70 -32.28
N VAL A 373 6.44 8.43 -32.42
CA VAL A 373 7.54 9.34 -32.08
C VAL A 373 8.47 9.45 -33.28
N ALA A 374 8.68 10.66 -33.79
CA ALA A 374 9.53 10.90 -34.96
C ALA A 374 11.03 10.85 -34.59
N GLN A 375 11.90 10.57 -35.56
CA GLN A 375 13.35 10.44 -35.34
C GLN A 375 13.98 11.71 -34.77
N GLY A 376 13.50 12.88 -35.19
CA GLY A 376 13.96 14.19 -34.72
C GLY A 376 13.35 14.67 -33.40
N ALA A 377 12.53 13.85 -32.74
CA ALA A 377 11.89 14.19 -31.48
C ALA A 377 12.90 14.43 -30.35
N THR A 378 12.48 15.18 -29.33
CA THR A 378 13.33 15.47 -28.16
C THR A 378 13.23 14.35 -27.14
N GLN A 379 14.12 14.39 -26.14
CA GLN A 379 14.15 13.40 -25.06
C GLN A 379 12.87 13.38 -24.19
N TRP A 380 12.04 14.43 -24.28
CA TRP A 380 10.78 14.55 -23.54
C TRP A 380 9.55 14.13 -24.35
N THR A 381 9.69 13.97 -25.67
CA THR A 381 8.54 13.71 -26.56
C THR A 381 7.87 12.38 -26.25
N LEU A 382 8.61 11.31 -25.97
CA LEU A 382 8.00 10.03 -25.60
C LEU A 382 7.08 10.18 -24.38
N GLY A 383 7.57 10.80 -23.30
CA GLY A 383 6.78 11.01 -22.10
C GLY A 383 5.56 11.91 -22.32
N HIS A 384 5.69 12.92 -23.18
CA HIS A 384 4.60 13.81 -23.58
C HIS A 384 3.50 13.07 -24.33
N GLU A 385 3.85 12.29 -25.36
CA GLU A 385 2.85 11.55 -26.14
C GLU A 385 2.17 10.47 -25.31
N ILE A 386 2.92 9.76 -24.46
CA ILE A 386 2.28 8.81 -23.54
C ILE A 386 1.40 9.54 -22.52
N GLY A 387 1.74 10.77 -22.13
CA GLY A 387 0.90 11.60 -21.27
C GLY A 387 -0.51 11.81 -21.87
N HIS A 388 -0.59 12.05 -23.19
CA HIS A 388 -1.88 12.10 -23.89
C HIS A 388 -2.62 10.76 -23.90
N VAL A 389 -1.91 9.64 -24.08
CA VAL A 389 -2.52 8.30 -23.98
C VAL A 389 -3.12 8.06 -22.58
N LEU A 390 -2.51 8.63 -21.55
CA LEU A 390 -3.00 8.60 -20.18
C LEU A 390 -4.09 9.65 -19.87
N GLY A 391 -4.47 10.48 -20.84
CA GLY A 391 -5.59 11.42 -20.73
C GLY A 391 -5.18 12.88 -20.50
N LEU A 392 -3.89 13.20 -20.49
CA LEU A 392 -3.43 14.58 -20.32
C LEU A 392 -3.70 15.45 -21.56
N ARG A 393 -3.81 16.76 -21.35
CA ARG A 393 -4.06 17.77 -22.39
C ARG A 393 -2.95 18.80 -22.40
N HIS A 394 -2.78 19.47 -23.53
CA HIS A 394 -1.78 20.54 -23.65
C HIS A 394 -2.04 21.69 -22.67
N VAL A 395 -0.93 22.31 -22.26
CA VAL A 395 -0.90 23.53 -21.45
C VAL A 395 0.05 24.56 -22.06
N THR A 396 -0.10 25.83 -21.70
CA THR A 396 0.75 26.92 -22.18
C THR A 396 1.87 27.26 -21.18
N ASP A 397 2.55 26.24 -20.66
CA ASP A 397 3.61 26.38 -19.65
C ASP A 397 4.79 25.47 -20.00
N ASN A 398 5.96 26.08 -20.24
CA ASN A 398 7.18 25.39 -20.66
C ASN A 398 7.93 24.70 -19.53
N ASN A 399 7.53 24.89 -18.26
CA ASN A 399 8.07 24.08 -17.17
C ASN A 399 7.37 22.72 -17.08
N ARG A 400 6.22 22.54 -17.74
CA ARG A 400 5.37 21.34 -17.63
C ARG A 400 5.55 20.40 -18.82
N LEU A 401 5.37 19.11 -18.57
CA LEU A 401 5.57 18.06 -19.58
C LEU A 401 4.66 18.28 -20.80
N MET A 402 3.41 18.67 -20.54
CA MET A 402 2.36 18.82 -21.54
C MET A 402 2.37 20.18 -22.26
N THR A 403 3.51 20.86 -22.34
CA THR A 403 3.61 22.14 -23.07
C THR A 403 3.15 22.00 -24.52
N GLY A 404 2.14 22.78 -24.92
CA GLY A 404 1.65 22.90 -26.29
C GLY A 404 2.58 23.71 -27.20
N ASN A 405 3.62 24.34 -26.64
CA ASN A 405 4.63 25.07 -27.40
C ASN A 405 5.70 24.14 -27.99
N GLY A 406 5.60 22.83 -27.77
CA GLY A 406 6.56 21.84 -28.22
C GLY A 406 7.63 21.51 -27.19
N THR A 407 7.95 20.23 -27.07
CA THR A 407 8.86 19.68 -26.04
C THR A 407 10.31 20.15 -26.13
N ALA A 408 10.71 20.77 -27.25
CA ALA A 408 12.01 21.43 -27.38
C ALA A 408 12.12 22.72 -26.55
N ASN A 409 10.99 23.31 -26.17
CA ASN A 409 10.93 24.54 -25.39
C ASN A 409 10.83 24.29 -23.89
N ILE A 410 10.99 23.05 -23.41
CA ILE A 410 10.94 22.74 -21.98
C ILE A 410 12.10 23.44 -21.26
N THR A 411 11.77 24.24 -20.25
CA THR A 411 12.72 25.10 -19.52
C THR A 411 13.14 24.56 -18.16
N ASN A 412 12.36 23.65 -17.58
CA ASN A 412 12.63 23.01 -16.29
C ASN A 412 12.81 21.51 -16.48
N PRO A 413 14.03 20.96 -16.58
CA PRO A 413 14.26 19.52 -16.66
C PRO A 413 14.56 18.89 -15.27
N PRO A 414 13.89 17.79 -14.87
CA PRO A 414 12.75 17.18 -15.55
C PRO A 414 11.51 18.07 -15.47
N PRO A 415 10.65 18.09 -16.53
CA PRO A 415 9.45 18.90 -16.54
C PRO A 415 8.45 18.44 -15.48
N ASP A 416 7.65 19.39 -15.01
CA ASP A 416 6.70 19.20 -13.93
C ASP A 416 5.42 18.49 -14.39
N LEU A 417 4.84 17.72 -13.48
CA LEU A 417 3.45 17.24 -13.50
C LEU A 417 2.72 17.79 -12.27
N VAL A 418 1.60 18.48 -12.47
CA VAL A 418 0.82 19.04 -11.35
C VAL A 418 -0.23 18.05 -10.84
N SER A 419 -0.75 18.27 -9.64
CA SER A 419 -1.65 17.32 -8.95
C SER A 419 -2.84 16.84 -9.79
N ASP A 420 -3.48 17.71 -10.58
CA ASP A 420 -4.60 17.32 -11.45
C ASP A 420 -4.17 16.42 -12.62
N GLU A 421 -2.97 16.64 -13.15
CA GLU A 421 -2.39 15.76 -14.18
C GLU A 421 -2.01 14.41 -13.59
N VAL A 422 -1.37 14.41 -12.42
CA VAL A 422 -1.03 13.19 -11.68
C VAL A 422 -2.28 12.36 -11.43
N LYS A 423 -3.37 12.98 -10.93
CA LYS A 423 -4.64 12.31 -10.73
C LYS A 423 -5.19 11.71 -12.03
N THR A 424 -5.18 12.49 -13.11
CA THR A 424 -5.65 12.02 -14.43
C THR A 424 -4.86 10.80 -14.90
N MET A 425 -3.54 10.80 -14.73
CA MET A 425 -2.68 9.68 -15.10
C MET A 425 -2.94 8.44 -14.24
N LEU A 426 -3.15 8.60 -12.93
CA LEU A 426 -3.47 7.51 -12.01
C LEU A 426 -4.85 6.89 -12.27
N ASP A 427 -5.84 7.71 -12.65
CA ASP A 427 -7.19 7.27 -12.99
C ASP A 427 -7.26 6.60 -14.39
N SER A 428 -6.15 6.62 -15.15
CA SER A 428 -6.08 6.02 -16.49
C SER A 428 -6.12 4.50 -16.42
N PRO A 429 -6.92 3.80 -17.25
CA PRO A 429 -6.91 2.33 -17.31
C PRO A 429 -5.60 1.73 -17.82
N ARG A 430 -4.67 2.58 -18.33
CA ARG A 430 -3.35 2.20 -18.83
C ARG A 430 -2.24 2.35 -17.79
N THR A 431 -2.58 2.91 -16.63
CA THR A 431 -1.72 2.94 -15.46
C THR A 431 -2.23 1.83 -14.54
N GLN A 432 -1.59 0.67 -14.62
CA GLN A 432 -2.06 -0.54 -13.96
C GLN A 432 -1.19 -0.90 -12.79
N ASP A 433 -1.81 -1.41 -11.75
CA ASP A 433 -1.08 -2.07 -10.69
C ASP A 433 -0.67 -3.48 -11.15
N ILE A 434 0.52 -3.60 -11.73
CA ILE A 434 1.07 -4.85 -12.24
C ILE A 434 1.91 -5.62 -11.22
#